data_AF-A0A950L9Y7-F1
#
_entry.id   AF-A0A950L9Y7-F1
#
_cell.length_a   1.000
_cell.length_b   1.000
_cell.length_c   1.000
_cell.angle_alpha   90.00
_cell.angle_beta   90.00
_cell.angle_gamma   90.00
#
_symmetry.space_group_name_H-M   'P 1'
#
loop_
_entity.id
_entity.type
_entity.pdbx_description
1 polymer ?
#
loop_
_entity_poly.entity_id
_entity_poly.type
_entity_poly.pdbx_seq_one_letter_code
_entity_poly.pdbx_strand_id
1 'polypeptide(L)'
;MFSAFERAVAGRYLRARRGERFVSVIAGFSLIGIALGVATLIIVMSVMGGFKVDLLNRILGFNGHLGVYGSGAPLTNYDGLAEKIRTIPDVVSATPVVDGQVLLTDGRGSSTGGLVRGIRQSDLKSLHAVSDHILAGSLEAFQGDDAIAVGVGLARRFGLGIGSQLTLVSPEGAATAFGTIPRVRAYRV
;
A
#
# COMPACT_ATOMS: atom_id res chain seq x y z
N MET A 1 -34.26 27.38 10.96
CA MET A 1 -33.22 27.95 11.84
C MET A 1 -33.88 28.43 13.12
N PHE A 2 -33.44 27.97 14.30
CA PHE A 2 -34.04 28.38 15.57
C PHE A 2 -33.76 29.85 15.89
N SER A 3 -34.81 30.61 16.19
CA SER A 3 -34.76 32.01 16.58
C SER A 3 -34.03 32.20 17.93
N ALA A 4 -33.52 33.40 18.18
CA ALA A 4 -32.89 33.74 19.46
C ALA A 4 -33.86 33.56 20.64
N PHE A 5 -35.16 33.77 20.41
CA PHE A 5 -36.21 33.57 21.39
C PHE A 5 -36.40 32.08 21.75
N GLU A 6 -36.48 31.19 20.77
CA GLU A 6 -36.62 29.74 21.00
C GLU A 6 -35.41 29.16 21.75
N ARG A 7 -34.19 29.61 21.42
CA ARG A 7 -32.97 29.23 22.17
C ARG A 7 -32.99 29.75 23.60
N ALA A 8 -33.49 30.97 23.83
CA ALA A 8 -33.62 31.54 25.17
C ALA A 8 -34.67 30.80 26.02
N VAL A 9 -35.79 30.38 25.41
CA VAL A 9 -36.83 29.58 26.06
C VAL A 9 -36.30 28.18 26.40
N ALA A 10 -35.67 27.49 25.44
CA ALA A 10 -35.06 26.18 25.67
C ALA A 10 -33.98 26.21 26.75
N GLY A 11 -33.07 27.20 26.69
CA GLY A 11 -32.02 27.39 27.70
C GLY A 11 -32.58 27.69 29.09
N ARG A 12 -33.70 28.41 29.19
CA ARG A 12 -34.39 28.67 30.47
C ARG A 12 -35.03 27.41 31.07
N TYR A 13 -35.49 26.47 30.24
CA TYR A 13 -36.02 25.18 30.70
C TYR A 13 -34.93 24.16 31.03
N LEU A 14 -33.81 24.19 30.31
CA LEU A 14 -32.63 23.36 30.59
C LEU A 14 -31.86 23.82 31.85
N ARG A 15 -31.94 25.11 32.18
CA ARG A 15 -31.26 25.70 33.34
C ARG A 15 -32.05 25.44 34.62
N ALA A 16 -31.40 24.84 35.61
CA ALA A 16 -31.99 24.43 36.89
C ALA A 16 -32.85 25.53 37.55
N ARG A 17 -34.14 25.23 37.79
CA ARG A 17 -35.01 26.04 38.66
C ARG A 17 -34.58 25.86 40.12
N ARG A 18 -34.66 26.95 40.89
CA ARG A 18 -34.05 27.15 42.23
C ARG A 18 -34.60 26.25 43.38
N GLY A 19 -35.30 25.16 43.08
CA GLY A 19 -35.84 24.19 44.05
C GLY A 19 -35.67 22.71 43.66
N GLU A 20 -35.26 22.40 42.43
CA GLU A 20 -35.20 21.03 41.89
C GLU A 20 -33.75 20.59 41.61
N ARG A 21 -32.85 20.82 42.57
CA ARG A 21 -31.41 20.55 42.40
C ARG A 21 -31.13 19.07 42.04
N PHE A 22 -31.96 18.14 42.54
CA PHE A 22 -31.91 16.71 42.19
C PHE A 22 -32.22 16.43 40.72
N VAL A 23 -33.21 17.11 40.13
CA VAL A 23 -33.60 16.92 38.72
C VAL A 23 -32.48 17.38 37.78
N SER A 24 -31.81 18.49 38.11
CA SER A 24 -30.69 18.99 37.32
C SER A 24 -29.47 18.07 37.35
N VAL A 25 -29.23 17.36 38.46
CA VAL A 25 -28.12 16.40 38.58
C VAL A 25 -28.39 15.17 37.71
N ILE A 26 -29.61 14.64 37.75
CA ILE A 26 -30.03 13.49 36.91
C ILE A 26 -29.89 13.85 35.43
N ALA A 27 -30.37 15.04 35.02
CA ALA A 27 -30.25 15.50 33.64
C ALA A 27 -28.79 15.59 33.16
N GLY A 28 -27.88 16.04 34.01
CA GLY A 28 -26.44 16.07 33.71
C GLY A 28 -25.85 14.67 33.53
N PHE A 29 -26.16 13.73 34.42
CA PHE A 29 -25.71 12.35 34.30
C PHE A 29 -26.29 11.65 33.06
N SER A 30 -27.58 11.86 32.75
CA SER A 30 -28.20 11.33 31.53
C SER A 30 -27.56 11.90 30.27
N LEU A 31 -27.26 13.20 30.24
CA LEU A 31 -26.58 13.83 29.11
C LEU A 31 -25.19 13.23 28.90
N ILE A 32 -24.40 13.08 29.96
CA ILE A 32 -23.05 12.48 29.89
C ILE A 32 -23.14 11.01 29.47
N GLY A 33 -24.09 10.25 30.01
CA GLY A 33 -24.29 8.84 29.64
C GLY A 33 -24.64 8.67 28.16
N ILE A 34 -25.57 9.48 27.64
CA ILE A 34 -25.93 9.47 26.22
C ILE A 34 -24.74 9.92 25.37
N ALA A 35 -24.04 10.98 25.77
CA ALA A 35 -22.87 11.48 25.05
C ALA A 35 -21.77 10.41 24.95
N LEU A 36 -21.48 9.71 26.05
CA LEU A 36 -20.49 8.63 26.07
C LEU A 36 -20.95 7.43 25.23
N GLY A 37 -22.22 7.03 25.31
CA GLY A 37 -22.77 5.94 24.50
C GLY A 37 -22.68 6.22 22.99
N VAL A 38 -23.13 7.40 22.58
CA VAL A 38 -23.07 7.84 21.18
C VAL A 38 -21.62 8.01 20.72
N ALA A 39 -20.75 8.63 21.53
CA ALA A 39 -19.34 8.79 21.21
C ALA A 39 -18.65 7.43 21.00
N THR A 40 -18.95 6.44 21.85
CA THR A 40 -18.37 5.10 21.74
C THR A 40 -18.79 4.43 20.42
N LEU A 41 -20.07 4.51 20.05
CA LEU A 41 -20.57 4.00 18.77
C LEU A 41 -19.91 4.71 17.58
N ILE A 42 -19.78 6.03 17.61
CA ILE A 42 -19.12 6.81 16.55
C ILE A 42 -17.65 6.39 16.41
N ILE A 43 -16.92 6.26 17.53
CA ILE A 43 -15.50 5.89 17.52
C ILE A 43 -15.33 4.49 16.92
N VAL A 44 -16.10 3.50 17.40
CA VAL A 44 -16.02 2.12 16.91
C VAL A 44 -16.30 2.05 15.40
N MET A 45 -17.36 2.71 14.95
CA MET A 45 -17.71 2.75 13.54
C MET A 45 -16.64 3.46 12.70
N SER A 46 -16.04 4.53 13.22
CA SER A 46 -14.98 5.27 12.53
C SER A 46 -13.70 4.44 12.39
N VAL A 47 -13.29 3.76 13.46
CA VAL A 47 -12.10 2.88 13.44
C VAL A 47 -12.33 1.71 12.48
N MET A 48 -13.46 1.00 12.61
CA MET A 48 -13.76 -0.15 11.76
C MET A 48 -13.95 0.25 10.30
N GLY A 49 -14.61 1.38 10.04
CA GLY A 49 -14.79 1.93 8.70
C GLY A 49 -13.46 2.28 8.03
N GLY A 50 -12.60 3.03 8.74
CA GLY A 50 -11.28 3.41 8.25
C GLY A 50 -10.38 2.20 8.00
N PHE A 51 -10.30 1.28 8.97
CA PHE A 51 -9.49 0.08 8.86
C PHE A 51 -9.94 -0.83 7.69
N LYS A 52 -11.25 -0.98 7.47
CA LYS A 52 -11.77 -1.75 6.34
C LYS A 52 -11.30 -1.16 5.01
N VAL A 53 -11.39 0.16 4.84
CA VAL A 53 -10.96 0.84 3.62
C VAL A 53 -9.45 0.67 3.42
N ASP A 54 -8.66 0.88 4.47
CA ASP A 54 -7.20 0.72 4.40
C ASP A 54 -6.79 -0.71 4.08
N LEU A 55 -7.41 -1.71 4.71
CA LEU A 55 -7.14 -3.11 4.40
C LEU A 55 -7.50 -3.47 2.96
N LEU A 56 -8.68 -3.06 2.50
CA LEU A 56 -9.13 -3.34 1.13
C LEU A 56 -8.19 -2.68 0.11
N ASN A 57 -7.79 -1.43 0.36
CA ASN A 57 -6.83 -0.72 -0.50
C ASN A 57 -5.46 -1.41 -0.49
N ARG A 58 -4.99 -1.93 0.66
CA ARG A 58 -3.70 -2.63 0.74
C ARG A 58 -3.72 -3.97 0.00
N ILE A 59 -4.84 -4.69 0.06
CA ILE A 59 -4.99 -6.02 -0.56
C ILE A 59 -5.20 -5.89 -2.08
N LEU A 60 -6.05 -4.96 -2.52
CA LEU A 60 -6.45 -4.81 -3.93
C LEU A 60 -5.56 -3.84 -4.70
N GLY A 61 -4.90 -2.87 -4.05
CA GLY A 61 -4.19 -1.80 -4.73
C GLY A 61 -2.80 -2.18 -5.25
N PHE A 62 -2.17 -3.23 -4.71
CA PHE A 62 -0.77 -3.56 -5.02
C PHE A 62 -0.60 -4.64 -6.11
N ASN A 63 -1.57 -5.55 -6.27
CA ASN A 63 -1.52 -6.60 -7.28
C ASN A 63 -2.58 -6.36 -8.35
N GLY A 64 -2.28 -6.75 -9.59
CA GLY A 64 -3.27 -6.73 -10.66
C GLY A 64 -4.45 -7.62 -10.30
N HIS A 65 -5.67 -7.17 -10.61
CA HIS A 65 -6.90 -7.94 -10.36
C HIS A 65 -6.92 -9.29 -11.08
N LEU A 66 -6.18 -9.39 -12.21
CA LEU A 66 -6.03 -10.60 -13.00
C LEU A 66 -4.56 -10.77 -13.40
N GLY A 67 -4.06 -12.00 -13.29
CA GLY A 67 -2.74 -12.40 -13.79
C GLY A 67 -2.91 -13.34 -14.98
N VAL A 68 -2.27 -13.00 -16.10
CA VAL A 68 -2.23 -13.86 -17.29
C VAL A 68 -0.89 -14.56 -17.33
N TYR A 69 -0.90 -15.88 -17.23
CA TYR A 69 0.30 -16.71 -17.22
C TYR A 69 0.31 -17.64 -18.44
N GLY A 70 1.50 -17.92 -18.96
CA GLY A 70 1.68 -18.95 -19.98
C GLY A 70 1.43 -20.34 -19.38
N SER A 71 0.75 -21.21 -20.12
CA SER A 71 0.51 -22.60 -19.69
C SER A 71 1.80 -23.42 -19.88
N GLY A 72 2.67 -23.42 -18.88
CA GLY A 72 3.90 -24.22 -18.84
C GLY A 72 5.08 -23.70 -19.68
N ALA A 73 4.89 -22.67 -20.51
CA ALA A 73 5.94 -22.04 -21.29
C ALA A 73 5.96 -20.51 -21.11
N PRO A 74 7.13 -19.84 -21.21
CA PRO A 74 7.22 -18.38 -21.18
C PRO A 74 6.38 -17.73 -22.29
N LEU A 75 5.75 -16.61 -21.95
CA LEU A 75 5.02 -15.79 -22.93
C LEU A 75 6.03 -15.11 -23.86
N THR A 76 6.09 -15.51 -25.13
CA THR A 76 7.05 -14.96 -26.10
C THR A 76 6.59 -13.63 -26.71
N ASN A 77 5.29 -13.46 -26.97
CA ASN A 77 4.71 -12.22 -27.49
C ASN A 77 3.89 -11.48 -26.43
N TYR A 78 4.54 -11.17 -25.30
CA TYR A 78 3.89 -10.52 -24.16
C TYR A 78 3.44 -9.08 -24.48
N ASP A 79 4.16 -8.36 -25.35
CA ASP A 79 3.80 -7.00 -25.77
C ASP A 79 2.51 -6.96 -26.61
N GLY A 80 2.44 -7.79 -27.66
CA GLY A 80 1.24 -7.86 -28.49
C GLY A 80 0.04 -8.38 -27.72
N LEU A 81 0.24 -9.25 -26.73
CA LEU A 81 -0.82 -9.71 -25.84
C LEU A 81 -1.30 -8.61 -24.89
N ALA A 82 -0.37 -7.85 -24.29
CA ALA A 82 -0.71 -6.74 -23.42
C ALA A 82 -1.54 -5.67 -24.16
N GLU A 83 -1.17 -5.31 -25.39
CA GLU A 83 -1.97 -4.39 -26.21
C GLU A 83 -3.38 -4.91 -26.47
N LYS A 84 -3.51 -6.19 -26.85
CA LYS A 84 -4.83 -6.81 -27.05
C LYS A 84 -5.67 -6.77 -25.77
N ILE A 85 -5.07 -7.03 -24.61
CA ILE A 85 -5.78 -6.98 -23.32
C ILE A 85 -6.24 -5.55 -23.01
N ARG A 86 -5.42 -4.53 -23.29
CA ARG A 86 -5.79 -3.12 -23.10
C ARG A 86 -6.98 -2.68 -23.97
N THR A 87 -7.22 -3.34 -25.10
CA THR A 87 -8.39 -3.03 -25.96
C THR A 87 -9.71 -3.62 -25.46
N ILE A 88 -9.69 -4.49 -24.45
CA ILE A 88 -10.91 -5.09 -23.89
C ILE A 88 -11.65 -4.04 -23.06
N PRO A 89 -12.98 -3.90 -23.20
CA PRO A 89 -13.79 -3.03 -22.35
C PRO A 89 -13.54 -3.31 -20.86
N ASP A 90 -13.58 -2.27 -20.04
CA ASP A 90 -13.35 -2.30 -18.58
C ASP A 90 -11.90 -2.59 -18.12
N VAL A 91 -10.95 -2.83 -19.04
CA VAL A 91 -9.53 -2.94 -18.69
C VAL A 91 -8.92 -1.55 -18.52
N VAL A 92 -8.59 -1.19 -17.27
CA VAL A 92 -7.96 0.10 -16.94
C VAL A 92 -6.48 0.14 -17.35
N SER A 93 -5.74 -0.94 -17.13
CA SER A 93 -4.33 -1.07 -17.52
C SER A 93 -3.94 -2.54 -17.65
N ALA A 94 -2.94 -2.80 -18.49
CA ALA A 94 -2.28 -4.11 -18.57
C ALA A 94 -0.78 -3.87 -18.63
N THR A 95 -0.02 -4.53 -17.75
CA THR A 95 1.42 -4.34 -17.61
C THR A 95 2.11 -5.69 -17.66
N PRO A 96 3.03 -5.91 -18.62
CA PRO A 96 3.90 -7.07 -18.61
C PRO A 96 4.82 -7.02 -17.39
N VAL A 97 4.89 -8.12 -16.64
CA VAL A 97 5.75 -8.25 -15.47
C VAL A 97 6.45 -9.61 -15.49
N VAL A 98 7.68 -9.66 -14.97
CA VAL A 98 8.42 -10.91 -14.73
C VAL A 98 8.76 -11.00 -13.26
N ASP A 99 8.28 -12.05 -12.59
CA ASP A 99 8.59 -12.30 -11.18
C ASP A 99 9.70 -13.35 -11.05
N GLY A 100 10.65 -13.13 -10.14
CA GLY A 100 11.72 -14.07 -9.84
C GLY A 100 12.10 -14.05 -8.36
N GLN A 101 12.39 -15.23 -7.81
CA GLN A 101 12.89 -15.36 -6.44
C GLN A 101 14.41 -15.24 -6.42
N VAL A 102 14.93 -14.39 -5.53
CA VAL A 102 16.37 -14.16 -5.37
C VAL A 102 16.76 -14.11 -3.91
N LEU A 103 18.04 -14.29 -3.63
CA LEU A 103 18.63 -13.90 -2.37
C LEU A 103 19.21 -12.49 -2.51
N LEU A 104 18.74 -11.58 -1.68
CA LEU A 104 19.24 -10.21 -1.56
C LEU A 104 20.37 -10.20 -0.54
N THR A 105 21.53 -9.69 -0.91
CA THR A 105 22.71 -9.60 -0.05
C THR A 105 23.25 -8.19 -0.05
N ASP A 106 23.54 -7.64 1.13
CA ASP A 106 24.25 -6.37 1.27
C ASP A 106 25.77 -6.57 1.30
N GLY A 107 26.52 -5.47 1.13
CA GLY A 107 27.98 -5.49 1.23
C GLY A 107 28.53 -5.80 2.64
N ARG A 108 27.65 -6.04 3.63
CA ARG A 108 28.00 -6.32 5.04
C ARG A 108 27.72 -7.79 5.42
N GLY A 109 27.27 -8.62 4.48
CA GLY A 109 27.05 -10.05 4.66
C GLY A 109 25.65 -10.42 5.17
N SER A 110 24.74 -9.46 5.34
CA SER A 110 23.33 -9.75 5.63
C SER A 110 22.65 -10.25 4.37
N SER A 111 21.91 -11.37 4.46
CA SER A 111 21.20 -11.96 3.33
C SER A 111 19.74 -12.24 3.67
N THR A 112 18.83 -12.05 2.71
CA THR A 112 17.39 -12.30 2.88
C THR A 112 16.77 -12.70 1.54
N GLY A 113 15.89 -13.70 1.55
CA GLY A 113 15.11 -14.04 0.37
C GLY A 113 14.18 -12.89 -0.03
N GLY A 114 14.11 -12.58 -1.32
CA GLY A 114 13.27 -11.54 -1.88
C GLY A 114 12.59 -12.01 -3.16
N LEU A 115 11.45 -11.40 -3.46
CA LEU A 115 10.82 -11.49 -4.77
C LEU A 115 11.15 -10.21 -5.53
N VAL A 116 11.65 -10.39 -6.75
CA VAL A 116 12.03 -9.30 -7.64
C VAL A 116 11.10 -9.32 -8.82
N ARG A 117 10.58 -8.13 -9.15
CA ARG A 117 9.69 -7.93 -10.27
C ARG A 117 10.37 -7.05 -11.31
N GLY A 118 10.61 -7.61 -12.49
CA GLY A 118 11.04 -6.88 -13.67
C GLY A 118 9.84 -6.17 -14.30
N ILE A 119 9.88 -4.84 -14.31
CA ILE A 119 8.88 -3.96 -14.95
C ILE A 119 9.63 -2.92 -15.76
N ARG A 120 9.11 -2.54 -16.94
CA ARG A 120 9.66 -1.42 -17.70
C ARG A 120 9.38 -0.10 -16.98
N GLN A 121 10.26 0.87 -17.18
CA GLN A 121 10.11 2.20 -16.60
C GLN A 121 8.77 2.87 -16.96
N SER A 122 8.35 2.78 -18.23
CA SER A 122 7.08 3.35 -18.72
C SER A 122 5.88 2.73 -18.01
N ASP A 123 5.88 1.40 -17.87
CA ASP A 123 4.80 0.68 -17.23
C ASP A 123 4.78 0.93 -15.71
N LEU A 124 5.96 1.05 -15.08
CA LEU A 124 6.09 1.39 -13.67
C LEU A 124 5.59 2.82 -13.37
N LYS A 125 5.82 3.78 -14.28
CA LYS A 125 5.26 5.14 -14.20
C LYS A 125 3.74 5.17 -14.34
N SER A 126 3.16 4.26 -15.11
CA SER A 126 1.70 4.15 -15.24
C SER A 126 1.02 3.51 -14.02
N LEU A 127 1.81 2.85 -13.16
CA LEU A 127 1.30 2.15 -11.99
C LEU A 127 1.21 3.09 -10.78
N HIS A 128 0.11 3.86 -10.70
CA HIS A 128 -0.17 4.84 -9.64
C HIS A 128 0.05 4.34 -8.21
N ALA A 129 -0.27 3.07 -7.95
CA ALA A 129 -0.05 2.44 -6.65
C ALA A 129 1.41 2.52 -6.18
N VAL A 130 2.37 2.52 -7.11
CA VAL A 130 3.80 2.61 -6.84
C VAL A 130 4.35 4.01 -7.13
N SER A 131 4.01 4.61 -8.27
CA SER A 131 4.56 5.92 -8.67
C SER A 131 4.22 7.04 -7.69
N ASP A 132 3.01 7.02 -7.12
CA ASP A 132 2.51 8.11 -6.27
C ASP A 132 3.02 7.99 -4.82
N HIS A 133 3.64 6.86 -4.47
CA HIS A 133 4.10 6.54 -3.11
C HIS A 133 5.64 6.43 -3.00
N ILE A 134 6.37 7.11 -3.88
CA ILE A 134 7.84 7.16 -3.83
C ILE A 134 8.27 8.13 -2.73
N LEU A 135 9.00 7.62 -1.74
CA LEU A 135 9.48 8.42 -0.60
C LEU A 135 10.83 9.10 -0.87
N ALA A 136 11.70 8.46 -1.63
CA ALA A 136 13.05 8.92 -1.90
C ALA A 136 13.52 8.37 -3.25
N GLY A 137 14.24 9.20 -4.01
CA GLY A 137 14.68 8.87 -5.37
C GLY A 137 13.69 9.37 -6.41
N SER A 138 13.84 8.88 -7.64
CA SER A 138 13.04 9.31 -8.77
C SER A 138 12.94 8.17 -9.78
N LEU A 139 11.76 8.01 -10.38
CA LEU A 139 11.55 7.03 -11.45
C LEU A 139 12.32 7.42 -12.71
N GLU A 140 12.72 8.68 -12.88
CA GLU A 140 13.55 9.13 -14.00
C GLU A 140 14.94 8.50 -13.93
N ALA A 141 15.47 8.25 -12.72
CA ALA A 141 16.75 7.55 -12.53
C ALA A 141 16.64 6.03 -12.69
N PHE A 142 15.42 5.48 -12.76
CA PHE A 142 15.15 4.07 -13.03
C PHE A 142 15.31 3.77 -14.54
N GLN A 143 16.55 3.88 -15.01
CA GLN A 143 16.96 3.60 -16.38
C GLN A 143 18.16 2.66 -16.40
N GLY A 144 18.27 1.87 -17.47
CA GLY A 144 19.33 0.88 -17.64
C GLY A 144 19.01 -0.47 -17.01
N ASP A 145 20.03 -1.32 -16.94
CA ASP A 145 19.91 -2.71 -16.48
C ASP A 145 20.38 -2.92 -15.03
N ASP A 146 20.77 -1.86 -14.35
CA ASP A 146 21.40 -1.87 -13.03
C ASP A 146 20.68 -1.01 -11.99
N ALA A 147 19.51 -0.44 -12.30
CA ALA A 147 18.69 0.29 -11.33
C ALA A 147 17.68 -0.64 -10.63
N ILE A 148 17.44 -0.45 -9.32
CA ILE A 148 16.45 -1.21 -8.56
C ILE A 148 15.63 -0.29 -7.64
N ALA A 149 14.30 -0.42 -7.67
CA ALA A 149 13.43 0.19 -6.67
C ALA A 149 13.26 -0.75 -5.48
N VAL A 150 13.47 -0.25 -4.27
CA VAL A 150 13.42 -1.05 -3.04
C VAL A 150 12.34 -0.55 -2.10
N GLY A 151 11.51 -1.47 -1.60
CA GLY A 151 10.49 -1.15 -0.60
C GLY A 151 11.11 -0.67 0.72
N VAL A 152 10.42 0.23 1.41
CA VAL A 152 10.90 0.90 2.65
C VAL A 152 11.33 -0.08 3.73
N GLY A 153 10.65 -1.23 3.88
CA GLY A 153 11.01 -2.25 4.85
C GLY A 153 12.37 -2.90 4.56
N LEU A 154 12.64 -3.23 3.30
CA LEU A 154 13.93 -3.75 2.85
C LEU A 154 15.02 -2.69 2.95
N ALA A 155 14.71 -1.45 2.53
CA ALA A 155 15.64 -0.33 2.65
C ALA A 155 16.07 -0.10 4.11
N ARG A 156 15.13 -0.12 5.06
CA ARG A 156 15.46 0.00 6.51
C ARG A 156 16.26 -1.19 7.03
N ARG A 157 15.92 -2.41 6.62
CA ARG A 157 16.61 -3.63 7.07
C ARG A 157 18.08 -3.67 6.64
N PHE A 158 18.36 -3.25 5.42
CA PHE A 158 19.70 -3.23 4.85
C PHE A 158 20.40 -1.86 4.97
N GLY A 159 19.74 -0.86 5.55
CA GLY A 159 20.28 0.50 5.67
C GLY A 159 20.55 1.18 4.33
N LEU A 160 19.71 0.90 3.33
CA LEU A 160 19.87 1.40 1.96
C LEU A 160 19.34 2.83 1.84
N GLY A 161 20.13 3.69 1.21
CA GLY A 161 19.73 4.99 0.67
C GLY A 161 19.96 5.07 -0.84
N ILE A 162 19.57 6.19 -1.45
CA ILE A 162 19.81 6.45 -2.89
C ILE A 162 21.30 6.32 -3.19
N GLY A 163 21.66 5.57 -4.23
CA GLY A 163 23.04 5.30 -4.64
C GLY A 163 23.68 4.09 -3.96
N SER A 164 22.99 3.45 -3.00
CA SER A 164 23.46 2.20 -2.37
C SER A 164 23.45 1.07 -3.38
N GLN A 165 24.31 0.07 -3.17
CA GLN A 165 24.32 -1.14 -3.98
C GLN A 165 23.68 -2.30 -3.23
N LEU A 166 22.83 -3.05 -3.92
CA LEU A 166 22.21 -4.28 -3.44
C LEU A 166 22.52 -5.40 -4.43
N THR A 167 23.06 -6.52 -3.92
CA THR A 167 23.40 -7.66 -4.75
C THR A 167 22.25 -8.66 -4.77
N LEU A 168 21.86 -9.07 -5.97
CA LEU A 168 20.86 -10.09 -6.21
C LEU A 168 21.55 -11.38 -6.63
N VAL A 169 21.21 -12.48 -5.96
CA VAL A 169 21.67 -13.82 -6.28
C VAL A 169 20.46 -14.68 -6.67
N SER A 170 20.35 -15.02 -7.95
CA SER A 170 19.31 -15.93 -8.44
C SER A 170 19.82 -17.38 -8.44
N PRO A 171 19.10 -18.32 -7.79
CA PRO A 171 19.44 -19.74 -7.82
C PRO A 171 19.16 -20.40 -9.17
N GLU A 172 18.26 -19.83 -9.99
CA GLU A 172 17.91 -20.28 -11.34
C GLU A 172 18.93 -19.78 -12.37
N GLY A 173 20.19 -20.15 -12.18
CA GLY A 173 21.28 -19.78 -13.06
C GLY A 173 21.48 -20.75 -14.23
N ALA A 174 22.57 -20.56 -14.98
CA ALA A 174 22.85 -21.41 -16.14
C ALA A 174 23.19 -22.83 -15.70
N ALA A 175 22.54 -23.83 -16.31
CA ALA A 175 22.89 -25.22 -16.10
C ALA A 175 24.27 -25.49 -16.72
N THR A 176 25.21 -25.96 -15.90
CA THR A 176 26.55 -26.38 -16.34
C THR A 176 26.75 -27.87 -16.06
N ALA A 177 27.78 -28.47 -16.66
CA ALA A 177 28.11 -29.88 -16.44
C ALA A 177 28.40 -30.24 -14.96
N PHE A 178 28.62 -29.23 -14.10
CA PHE A 178 28.93 -29.39 -12.67
C PHE A 178 27.82 -28.88 -11.73
N GLY A 179 26.64 -28.54 -12.26
CA GLY A 179 25.50 -28.03 -11.49
C GLY A 179 24.99 -26.66 -11.98
N THR A 180 24.03 -26.08 -11.27
CA THR A 180 23.50 -24.74 -11.56
C THR A 180 24.40 -23.69 -10.90
N ILE A 181 25.04 -22.85 -11.72
CA ILE A 181 25.84 -21.73 -11.20
C ILE A 181 24.88 -20.56 -10.97
N PRO A 182 24.69 -20.08 -9.73
CA PRO A 182 23.76 -18.99 -9.45
C PRO A 182 24.21 -17.71 -10.15
N ARG A 183 23.25 -16.91 -10.64
CA ARG A 183 23.53 -15.62 -11.25
C ARG A 183 23.60 -14.54 -10.19
N VAL A 184 24.75 -13.88 -10.09
CA VAL A 184 24.99 -12.79 -9.14
C VAL A 184 25.11 -11.48 -9.92
N ARG A 185 24.32 -10.46 -9.56
CA ARG A 185 24.42 -9.12 -10.14
C ARG A 185 24.14 -8.05 -9.09
N ALA A 186 24.93 -6.99 -9.09
CA ALA A 186 24.73 -5.82 -8.25
C ALA A 186 23.86 -4.78 -8.96
N TYR A 187 22.96 -4.16 -8.20
CA TYR A 187 22.07 -3.10 -8.65
C TYR A 187 22.18 -1.88 -7.73
N ARG A 188 21.97 -0.69 -8.29
CA ARG A 188 21.96 0.60 -7.59
C ARG A 188 20.52 1.00 -7.24
N VAL A 189 20.33 1.37 -5.99
CA VAL A 189 19.07 1.87 -5.41
C VAL A 189 18.82 3.33 -5.77
#